data_AF-G4Q8W7-F1
#
_entry.id   AF-G4Q8W7-F1
#
_cell.length_a   1.000
_cell.length_b   1.000
_cell.length_c   1.000
_cell.angle_alpha   90.00
_cell.angle_beta   90.00
_cell.angle_gamma   90.00
#
_symmetry.space_group_name_H-M   'P 1'
#
loop_
_entity.id
_entity.type
_entity.pdbx_description
1 polymer ?
#
loop_
_entity_poly.entity_id
_entity_poly.type
_entity_poly.pdbx_seq_one_letter_code
_entity_poly.pdbx_strand_id
1 'polypeptide(L)'
;MVAYQWKLGSRHPAEDICDMYAEVDLYGLGKGVFPKDAAPVNPAHPHCLCHYAPVYESELEGKKRSNNVEAGGNAWLKKQSLSVQEKILGVKGREEWKAGRAGWMEKARNFEIWGIKESRLFRVLERRKKNTPDFSGFKVLMKMKSVKEICRKYDLKTHEISYKIQLDKGSIRGGYYGSSDPRYIGRVDLFPNAFRDEDELLKTIIHENCHVLQFKKYGSIYVQHHMDRMEVVARRFESFFFYVKRLGEDKK
;
A
#
# COMPACT_ATOMS: atom_id res chain seq x y z
N MET A 1 30.56 9.02 -12.30
CA MET A 1 29.92 9.90 -11.31
C MET A 1 29.70 9.12 -10.02
N VAL A 2 30.23 9.60 -8.91
CA VAL A 2 30.18 8.95 -7.58
C VAL A 2 29.32 9.73 -6.57
N ALA A 3 29.07 11.01 -6.82
CA ALA A 3 28.24 11.90 -6.00
C ALA A 3 27.50 12.92 -6.87
N TYR A 4 26.59 13.69 -6.25
CA TYR A 4 25.87 14.78 -6.89
C TYR A 4 26.17 16.11 -6.20
N GLN A 5 26.36 17.19 -6.96
CA GLN A 5 26.43 18.53 -6.40
C GLN A 5 25.12 19.28 -6.65
N TRP A 6 24.49 19.81 -5.60
CA TRP A 6 23.31 20.66 -5.72
C TRP A 6 23.71 22.04 -6.30
N LYS A 7 23.06 22.45 -7.38
CA LYS A 7 23.25 23.74 -8.03
C LYS A 7 21.95 24.52 -8.02
N LEU A 8 22.03 25.77 -7.56
CA LEU A 8 20.91 26.70 -7.65
C LEU A 8 20.59 27.00 -9.11
N GLY A 9 19.30 26.99 -9.45
CA GLY A 9 18.84 27.42 -10.76
C GLY A 9 19.09 28.91 -10.96
N SER A 10 19.29 29.36 -12.20
CA SER A 10 19.53 30.78 -12.52
C SER A 10 18.39 31.72 -12.11
N ARG A 11 17.19 31.17 -11.88
CA ARG A 11 15.99 31.89 -11.42
C ARG A 11 15.64 31.59 -9.96
N HIS A 12 16.58 31.11 -9.15
CA HIS A 12 16.36 30.89 -7.71
C HIS A 12 16.08 32.24 -7.03
N PRO A 13 14.82 32.54 -6.66
CA PRO A 13 14.40 33.92 -6.44
C PRO A 13 14.46 34.34 -4.96
N ALA A 14 14.48 33.37 -4.03
CA ALA A 14 14.39 33.64 -2.61
C ALA A 14 15.16 32.59 -1.80
N GLU A 15 15.77 33.04 -0.71
CA GLU A 15 16.47 32.17 0.23
C GLU A 15 15.51 31.14 0.85
N ASP A 16 15.84 29.86 0.65
CA ASP A 16 15.11 28.70 1.15
C ASP A 16 16.07 27.52 1.45
N ILE A 17 15.54 26.30 1.49
CA ILE A 17 16.31 25.10 1.80
C ILE A 17 17.35 24.76 0.72
N CYS A 18 17.13 25.17 -0.54
CA CYS A 18 18.07 24.94 -1.63
C CYS A 18 19.40 25.66 -1.40
N ASP A 19 19.38 26.83 -0.77
CA ASP A 19 20.60 27.58 -0.43
C ASP A 19 21.45 26.79 0.57
N MET A 20 20.82 26.20 1.58
CA MET A 20 21.51 25.28 2.49
C MET A 20 22.12 24.10 1.73
N TYR A 21 21.35 23.49 0.82
CA TYR A 21 21.85 22.37 0.01
C TYR A 21 23.00 22.77 -0.91
N ALA A 22 23.06 24.01 -1.38
CA ALA A 22 24.13 24.48 -2.24
C ALA A 22 25.40 24.88 -1.45
N GLU A 23 25.24 25.45 -0.26
CA GLU A 23 26.31 26.11 0.47
C GLU A 23 26.98 25.26 1.55
N VAL A 24 26.25 24.31 2.13
CA VAL A 24 26.72 23.55 3.30
C VAL A 24 27.40 22.26 2.88
N ASP A 25 28.55 21.98 3.48
CA ASP A 25 29.19 20.66 3.40
C ASP A 25 28.67 19.75 4.51
N LEU A 26 27.59 19.04 4.20
CA LEU A 26 26.89 18.15 5.14
C LEU A 26 27.61 16.80 5.28
N TYR A 27 28.43 16.41 4.30
CA TYR A 27 29.02 15.06 4.21
C TYR A 27 30.55 15.04 4.15
N GLY A 28 31.23 16.18 4.30
CA GLY A 28 32.69 16.27 4.18
C GLY A 28 33.21 16.04 2.76
N LEU A 29 32.33 16.14 1.75
CA LEU A 29 32.66 15.90 0.33
C LEU A 29 32.80 17.22 -0.45
N GLY A 30 32.56 18.35 0.21
CA GLY A 30 32.53 19.69 -0.36
C GLY A 30 31.14 20.31 -0.31
N LYS A 31 31.09 21.62 -0.54
CA LYS A 31 29.86 22.41 -0.48
C LYS A 31 28.81 21.87 -1.46
N GLY A 32 27.66 21.52 -0.90
CA GLY A 32 26.53 20.97 -1.62
C GLY A 32 26.78 19.66 -2.34
N VAL A 33 27.82 18.92 -1.95
CA VAL A 33 28.10 17.58 -2.50
C VAL A 33 27.43 16.53 -1.62
N PHE A 34 26.54 15.77 -2.24
CA PHE A 34 25.77 14.71 -1.61
C PHE A 34 26.20 13.33 -2.17
N PRO A 35 26.42 12.33 -1.31
CA PRO A 35 26.55 10.97 -1.77
C PRO A 35 25.20 10.48 -2.33
N LYS A 36 25.23 9.54 -3.28
CA LYS A 36 24.03 9.12 -4.04
C LYS A 36 22.87 8.63 -3.17
N ASP A 37 23.18 8.02 -2.04
CA ASP A 37 22.24 7.46 -1.08
C ASP A 37 21.68 8.48 -0.09
N ALA A 38 22.20 9.72 -0.07
CA ALA A 38 21.77 10.76 0.87
C ALA A 38 21.49 12.11 0.20
N ALA A 39 21.36 12.11 -1.13
CA ALA A 39 20.97 13.29 -1.87
C ALA A 39 19.50 13.64 -1.58
N PRO A 40 19.16 14.93 -1.40
CA PRO A 40 17.77 15.36 -1.30
C PRO A 40 16.98 15.02 -2.56
N VAL A 41 15.65 14.96 -2.46
CA VAL A 41 14.79 14.77 -3.62
C VAL A 41 14.78 16.07 -4.44
N ASN A 42 14.90 15.93 -5.76
CA ASN A 42 14.72 17.02 -6.71
C ASN A 42 13.41 16.80 -7.47
N PRO A 43 12.47 17.78 -7.50
CA PRO A 43 12.56 19.14 -6.96
C PRO A 43 12.42 19.21 -5.43
N ALA A 44 13.22 20.08 -4.78
CA ALA A 44 13.18 20.24 -3.32
C ALA A 44 11.91 20.94 -2.80
N HIS A 45 11.22 21.68 -3.66
CA HIS A 45 9.95 22.36 -3.35
C HIS A 45 9.19 22.60 -4.66
N PRO A 46 7.88 22.93 -4.61
CA PRO A 46 7.12 23.23 -5.82
C PRO A 46 7.81 24.32 -6.66
N HIS A 47 7.83 24.10 -7.98
CA HIS A 47 8.45 24.99 -8.96
C HIS A 47 9.97 25.23 -8.77
N CYS A 48 10.66 24.36 -8.04
CA CYS A 48 12.12 24.40 -7.93
C CYS A 48 12.77 24.09 -9.29
N LEU A 49 13.70 24.93 -9.73
CA LEU A 49 14.51 24.76 -10.95
C LEU A 49 15.99 24.47 -10.64
N CYS A 50 16.32 24.23 -9.37
CA CYS A 50 17.64 23.77 -8.96
C CYS A 50 17.89 22.36 -9.50
N HIS A 51 19.14 22.01 -9.74
CA HIS A 51 19.51 20.78 -10.42
C HIS A 51 20.77 20.17 -9.84
N TYR A 52 20.99 18.89 -10.16
CA TYR A 52 22.22 18.21 -9.81
C TYR A 52 23.25 18.29 -10.92
N ALA A 53 24.49 18.60 -10.55
CA ALA A 53 25.65 18.39 -11.39
C ALA A 53 26.36 17.08 -11.01
N PRO A 54 26.88 16.30 -11.99
CA PRO A 54 27.74 15.15 -11.71
C PRO A 54 28.98 15.56 -10.92
N VAL A 55 29.36 14.75 -9.93
CA VAL A 55 30.69 14.79 -9.31
C VAL A 55 31.40 13.47 -9.58
N TYR A 56 32.62 13.57 -10.11
CA TYR A 56 33.49 12.43 -10.45
C TYR A 56 34.46 12.10 -9.32
N GLU A 57 35.03 10.89 -9.38
CA GLU A 57 35.91 10.38 -8.32
C GLU A 57 37.16 11.24 -8.12
N SER A 58 37.74 11.73 -9.20
CA SER A 58 38.87 12.66 -9.17
C SER A 58 38.60 13.96 -8.40
N GLU A 59 37.35 14.42 -8.33
CA GLU A 59 36.97 15.63 -7.58
C GLU A 59 36.82 15.39 -6.07
N LEU A 60 36.81 14.12 -5.67
CA LEU A 60 36.70 13.66 -4.28
C LEU A 60 37.99 13.07 -3.74
N GLU A 61 39.09 13.13 -4.49
CA GLU A 61 40.39 12.62 -4.05
C GLU A 61 40.82 13.28 -2.73
N GLY A 62 41.18 12.46 -1.75
CA GLY A 62 41.53 12.90 -0.40
C GLY A 62 40.36 13.30 0.51
N LYS A 63 39.12 13.35 0.01
CA LYS A 63 37.92 13.64 0.82
C LYS A 63 37.31 12.36 1.37
N LYS A 64 36.88 12.39 2.63
CA LYS A 64 36.22 11.26 3.30
C LYS A 64 34.82 11.65 3.73
N ARG A 65 33.86 10.75 3.48
CA ARG A 65 32.48 10.92 3.91
C ARG A 65 32.44 11.05 5.44
N SER A 66 31.83 12.12 5.93
CA SER A 66 31.53 12.38 7.33
C SER A 66 30.02 12.56 7.52
N ASN A 67 29.55 12.52 8.77
CA ASN A 67 28.16 12.78 9.10
C ASN A 67 28.03 14.13 9.81
N ASN A 68 28.24 15.22 9.06
CA ASN A 68 28.14 16.60 9.56
C ASN A 68 26.76 17.21 9.34
N VAL A 69 25.74 16.39 9.06
CA VAL A 69 24.45 16.87 8.58
C VAL A 69 23.74 17.73 9.64
N GLU A 70 23.67 17.22 10.88
CA GLU A 70 22.99 17.93 11.96
C GLU A 70 23.78 19.19 12.36
N ALA A 71 25.08 19.07 12.64
CA ALA A 71 25.92 20.19 13.07
C ALA A 71 26.08 21.27 11.99
N GLY A 72 26.32 20.86 10.73
CA GLY A 72 26.47 21.76 9.60
C GLY A 72 25.19 22.54 9.30
N GLY A 73 24.05 21.87 9.24
CA GLY A 73 22.76 22.55 9.03
C GLY A 73 22.40 23.48 10.19
N ASN A 74 22.65 23.07 11.44
CA ASN A 74 22.47 23.93 12.61
C ASN A 74 23.35 25.18 12.57
N ALA A 75 24.63 25.04 12.19
CA ALA A 75 25.55 26.16 12.08
C ALA A 75 25.14 27.15 10.98
N TRP A 76 24.59 26.65 9.86
CA TRP A 76 24.06 27.49 8.79
C TRP A 76 22.77 28.21 9.24
N LEU A 77 21.79 27.48 9.80
CA LEU A 77 20.51 28.06 10.24
C LEU A 77 20.68 29.17 11.29
N LYS A 78 21.63 29.02 12.21
CA LYS A 78 21.93 30.05 13.22
C LYS A 78 22.39 31.38 12.63
N LYS A 79 22.96 31.37 11.43
CA LYS A 79 23.41 32.59 10.72
C LYS A 79 22.28 33.27 9.94
N GLN A 80 21.19 32.54 9.69
CA GLN A 80 20.10 33.02 8.86
C GLN A 80 19.15 33.96 9.61
N SER A 81 18.50 34.83 8.85
CA SER A 81 17.46 35.72 9.39
C SER A 81 16.27 34.93 9.94
N LEU A 82 15.47 35.58 10.80
CA LEU A 82 14.25 34.99 11.34
C LEU A 82 13.31 34.49 10.22
N SER A 83 13.11 35.31 9.20
CA SER A 83 12.22 34.97 8.08
C SER A 83 12.69 33.70 7.36
N VAL A 84 14.00 33.54 7.13
CA VAL A 84 14.56 32.36 6.47
C VAL A 84 14.45 31.12 7.37
N GLN A 85 14.74 31.24 8.66
CA GLN A 85 14.55 30.15 9.62
C GLN A 85 13.10 29.65 9.63
N GLU A 86 12.13 30.56 9.65
CA GLU A 86 10.71 30.21 9.63
C GLU A 86 10.25 29.67 8.27
N LYS A 87 10.79 30.18 7.16
CA LYS A 87 10.55 29.58 5.83
C LYS A 87 10.96 28.12 5.82
N ILE A 88 12.13 27.79 6.37
CA ILE A 88 12.65 26.43 6.38
C ILE A 88 11.96 25.55 7.42
N LEU A 89 11.88 25.96 8.69
CA LEU A 89 11.40 25.11 9.80
C LEU A 89 9.92 25.27 10.12
N GLY A 90 9.26 26.32 9.60
CA GLY A 90 7.97 26.80 10.10
C GLY A 90 8.09 27.49 11.47
N VAL A 91 7.08 28.27 11.85
CA VAL A 91 7.09 29.04 13.12
C VAL A 91 7.27 28.12 14.34
N LYS A 92 6.41 27.10 14.47
CA LYS A 92 6.49 26.11 15.57
C LYS A 92 7.79 25.28 15.52
N GLY A 93 8.20 24.86 14.32
CA GLY A 93 9.41 24.05 14.17
C GLY A 93 10.67 24.82 14.56
N ARG A 94 10.73 26.12 14.24
CA ARG A 94 11.81 27.02 14.66
C ARG A 94 11.85 27.19 16.18
N GLU A 95 10.71 27.29 16.86
CA GLU A 95 10.65 27.33 18.33
C GLU A 95 11.15 26.04 18.98
N GLU A 96 10.73 24.88 18.46
CA GLU A 96 11.17 23.56 18.95
C GLU A 96 12.67 23.33 18.72
N TRP A 97 13.17 23.71 17.54
CA TRP A 97 14.58 23.67 17.19
C TRP A 97 15.41 24.60 18.10
N LYS A 98 14.96 25.84 18.30
CA LYS A 98 15.62 26.80 19.18
C LYS A 98 15.64 26.32 20.65
N ALA A 99 14.60 25.62 21.08
CA ALA A 99 14.52 25.01 22.40
C ALA A 99 15.31 23.70 22.54
N GLY A 100 15.96 23.22 21.48
CA GLY A 100 16.71 21.95 21.48
C GLY A 100 15.82 20.71 21.60
N ARG A 101 14.51 20.84 21.39
CA ARG A 101 13.56 19.72 21.48
C ARG A 101 13.52 18.85 20.23
N ALA A 102 14.00 19.37 19.10
CA ALA A 102 14.06 18.67 17.82
C ALA A 102 15.25 19.12 16.99
N GLY A 103 15.78 18.21 16.16
CA GLY A 103 16.81 18.53 15.16
C GLY A 103 16.21 19.32 13.99
N TRP A 104 17.06 20.05 13.27
CA TRP A 104 16.57 20.90 12.18
C TRP A 104 16.00 20.06 11.02
N MET A 105 16.59 18.90 10.72
CA MET A 105 16.11 17.99 9.66
C MET A 105 14.70 17.48 9.93
N GLU A 106 14.34 17.28 11.21
CA GLU A 106 13.00 16.80 11.58
C GLU A 106 11.92 17.85 11.27
N LYS A 107 12.27 19.13 11.39
CA LYS A 107 11.33 20.26 11.24
C LYS A 107 11.41 20.94 9.87
N ALA A 108 12.48 20.71 9.11
CA ALA A 108 12.65 21.31 7.79
C ALA A 108 11.51 20.91 6.84
N ARG A 109 10.77 21.92 6.39
CA ARG A 109 9.68 21.78 5.43
C ARG A 109 10.25 21.44 4.06
N ASN A 110 9.61 20.51 3.36
CA ASN A 110 10.04 20.01 2.05
C ASN A 110 11.45 19.38 2.06
N PHE A 111 11.99 19.03 3.23
CA PHE A 111 13.20 18.23 3.35
C PHE A 111 12.82 16.75 3.14
N GLU A 112 12.95 16.28 1.90
CA GLU A 112 12.80 14.86 1.54
C GLU A 112 14.19 14.33 1.15
N ILE A 113 14.70 13.35 1.92
CA ILE A 113 15.85 12.53 1.52
C ILE A 113 15.31 11.35 0.71
N TRP A 114 15.99 11.00 -0.39
CA TRP A 114 15.69 9.75 -1.12
C TRP A 114 15.59 8.58 -0.13
N GLY A 115 14.40 7.98 -0.03
CA GLY A 115 14.17 6.73 0.72
C GLY A 115 13.58 6.84 2.14
N ILE A 116 13.24 8.02 2.68
CA ILE A 116 12.84 8.13 4.12
C ILE A 116 11.38 8.56 4.38
N LYS A 117 10.48 8.64 3.38
CA LYS A 117 9.03 8.66 3.68
C LYS A 117 8.18 7.82 2.74
N GLU A 118 7.51 6.85 3.34
CA GLU A 118 6.32 6.18 2.80
C GLU A 118 5.33 7.24 2.31
N SER A 119 5.19 7.36 0.98
CA SER A 119 4.22 8.25 0.37
C SER A 119 2.83 8.01 0.97
N ARG A 120 1.95 9.03 0.97
CA ARG A 120 0.53 8.82 1.35
C ARG A 120 -0.08 7.68 0.53
N LEU A 121 0.37 7.52 -0.71
CA LEU A 121 0.07 6.38 -1.56
C LEU A 121 0.54 5.06 -0.94
N PHE A 122 1.76 4.96 -0.42
CA PHE A 122 2.24 3.79 0.31
C PHE A 122 1.32 3.42 1.48
N ARG A 123 0.92 4.36 2.34
CA ARG A 123 -0.04 4.08 3.43
C ARG A 123 -1.39 3.59 2.90
N VAL A 124 -1.87 4.15 1.78
CA VAL A 124 -3.10 3.69 1.10
C VAL A 124 -2.92 2.29 0.50
N LEU A 125 -1.76 1.99 -0.07
CA LEU A 125 -1.41 0.68 -0.62
C LEU A 125 -1.27 -0.38 0.48
N GLU A 126 -0.63 -0.05 1.60
CA GLU A 126 -0.52 -0.93 2.77
C GLU A 126 -1.88 -1.22 3.41
N ARG A 127 -2.75 -0.21 3.54
CA ARG A 127 -4.15 -0.43 3.93
C ARG A 127 -4.88 -1.35 2.95
N ARG A 128 -4.53 -1.32 1.66
CA ARG A 128 -5.11 -2.25 0.67
C ARG A 128 -4.56 -3.67 0.77
N LYS A 129 -3.49 -3.94 1.51
CA LYS A 129 -2.95 -5.30 1.69
C LYS A 129 -3.51 -6.03 2.90
N LYS A 130 -4.35 -5.38 3.71
CA LYS A 130 -4.88 -5.94 4.96
C LYS A 130 -6.40 -5.92 4.97
N ASN A 131 -7.00 -6.85 5.72
CA ASN A 131 -8.43 -6.78 6.05
C ASN A 131 -8.69 -5.63 7.02
N THR A 132 -9.94 -5.14 7.09
CA THR A 132 -10.32 -4.17 8.12
C THR A 132 -10.08 -4.77 9.52
N PRO A 133 -9.83 -3.94 10.55
CA PRO A 133 -9.47 -4.43 11.89
C PRO A 133 -10.44 -5.48 12.44
N ASP A 134 -11.74 -5.30 12.19
CA ASP A 134 -12.83 -6.20 12.56
C ASP A 134 -12.71 -7.63 11.97
N PHE A 135 -11.91 -7.83 10.92
CA PHE A 135 -11.70 -9.12 10.24
C PHE A 135 -10.21 -9.48 10.10
N SER A 136 -9.37 -8.95 10.99
CA SER A 136 -7.92 -9.17 11.00
C SER A 136 -7.51 -10.65 11.14
N GLY A 137 -8.38 -11.49 11.73
CA GLY A 137 -8.15 -12.93 11.88
C GLY A 137 -8.43 -13.80 10.64
N PHE A 138 -8.94 -13.22 9.56
CA PHE A 138 -9.25 -13.96 8.33
C PHE A 138 -8.01 -14.09 7.44
N LYS A 139 -7.72 -15.32 7.00
CA LYS A 139 -6.55 -15.62 6.17
C LYS A 139 -6.71 -15.11 4.73
N VAL A 140 -7.94 -15.00 4.24
CA VAL A 140 -8.21 -14.48 2.90
C VAL A 140 -8.61 -13.01 2.95
N LEU A 141 -8.06 -12.20 2.04
CA LEU A 141 -8.45 -10.80 1.90
C LEU A 141 -9.88 -10.70 1.37
N MET A 142 -10.76 -9.98 2.08
CA MET A 142 -12.17 -9.77 1.72
C MET A 142 -12.32 -8.82 0.54
N LYS A 143 -11.92 -9.28 -0.65
CA LYS A 143 -11.90 -8.51 -1.89
C LYS A 143 -12.30 -9.38 -3.06
N MET A 144 -12.95 -8.74 -4.03
CA MET A 144 -13.33 -9.41 -5.28
C MET A 144 -12.12 -9.98 -6.03
N LYS A 145 -10.94 -9.38 -5.88
CA LYS A 145 -9.69 -9.90 -6.46
C LYS A 145 -9.38 -11.30 -5.94
N SER A 146 -9.48 -11.53 -4.63
CA SER A 146 -9.20 -12.82 -3.98
C SER A 146 -10.19 -13.89 -4.44
N VAL A 147 -11.49 -13.54 -4.55
CA VAL A 147 -12.53 -14.44 -5.09
C VAL A 147 -12.20 -14.86 -6.53
N LYS A 148 -11.86 -13.88 -7.39
CA LYS A 148 -11.46 -14.15 -8.79
C LYS A 148 -10.17 -14.96 -8.90
N GLU A 149 -9.28 -14.86 -7.93
CA GLU A 149 -8.02 -15.62 -7.89
C GLU A 149 -8.29 -17.08 -7.54
N ILE A 150 -9.15 -17.35 -6.55
CA ILE A 150 -9.60 -18.70 -6.22
C ILE A 150 -10.36 -19.34 -7.39
N CYS A 151 -11.31 -18.62 -8.01
CA CYS A 151 -12.03 -19.15 -9.17
C CYS A 151 -11.07 -19.52 -10.33
N ARG A 152 -10.01 -18.75 -10.54
CA ARG A 152 -8.98 -19.06 -11.55
C ARG A 152 -8.07 -20.22 -11.13
N LYS A 153 -7.66 -20.28 -9.86
CA LYS A 153 -6.82 -21.35 -9.31
C LYS A 153 -7.48 -22.72 -9.45
N TYR A 154 -8.79 -22.78 -9.30
CA TYR A 154 -9.59 -24.01 -9.33
C TYR A 154 -10.43 -24.18 -10.59
N ASP A 155 -10.18 -23.38 -11.64
CA ASP A 155 -10.87 -23.43 -12.94
C ASP A 155 -12.41 -23.47 -12.83
N LEU A 156 -12.97 -22.63 -11.95
CA LEU A 156 -14.42 -22.56 -11.74
C LEU A 156 -15.08 -21.75 -12.87
N LYS A 157 -16.16 -22.29 -13.45
CA LYS A 157 -16.93 -21.60 -14.50
C LYS A 157 -17.71 -20.41 -13.92
N THR A 158 -17.21 -19.19 -14.12
CA THR A 158 -17.85 -17.94 -13.61
C THR A 158 -18.52 -17.09 -14.69
N HIS A 159 -18.61 -17.54 -15.95
CA HIS A 159 -19.02 -16.69 -17.08
C HIS A 159 -20.45 -16.12 -16.97
N GLU A 160 -21.28 -16.69 -16.11
CA GLU A 160 -22.65 -16.24 -15.89
C GLU A 160 -23.01 -16.12 -14.40
N ILE A 161 -21.99 -15.99 -13.54
CA ILE A 161 -22.14 -15.86 -12.09
C ILE A 161 -21.44 -14.58 -11.64
N SER A 162 -22.20 -13.72 -10.99
CA SER A 162 -21.71 -12.48 -10.40
C SER A 162 -21.58 -12.64 -8.88
N TYR A 163 -20.44 -12.24 -8.34
CA TYR A 163 -20.19 -12.27 -6.90
C TYR A 163 -20.36 -10.87 -6.32
N LYS A 164 -20.95 -10.78 -5.13
CA LYS A 164 -21.00 -9.56 -4.33
C LYS A 164 -20.54 -9.89 -2.91
N ILE A 165 -19.71 -9.04 -2.32
CA ILE A 165 -19.25 -9.22 -0.93
C ILE A 165 -20.16 -8.36 -0.05
N GLN A 166 -20.84 -8.98 0.90
CA GLN A 166 -21.68 -8.28 1.88
C GLN A 166 -20.93 -8.14 3.20
N LEU A 167 -20.67 -6.89 3.60
CA LEU A 167 -20.04 -6.54 4.86
C LEU A 167 -21.12 -6.35 5.93
N ASP A 168 -21.82 -7.42 6.27
CA ASP A 168 -22.77 -7.42 7.38
C ASP A 168 -22.10 -7.99 8.65
N LYS A 169 -22.07 -7.18 9.70
CA LYS A 169 -21.50 -7.55 11.01
C LYS A 169 -22.39 -8.56 11.75
N GLY A 170 -23.71 -8.57 11.46
CA GLY A 170 -24.66 -9.52 12.06
C GLY A 170 -24.48 -10.95 11.55
N SER A 171 -24.07 -11.11 10.29
CA SER A 171 -23.83 -12.39 9.63
C SER A 171 -22.74 -13.25 10.28
N ILE A 172 -21.82 -12.66 11.08
CA ILE A 172 -20.77 -13.41 11.80
C ILE A 172 -21.38 -14.32 12.86
N ARG A 173 -22.41 -13.86 13.58
CA ARG A 173 -23.09 -14.62 14.64
C ARG A 173 -24.01 -15.70 14.08
N GLY A 174 -24.51 -15.53 12.86
CA GLY A 174 -25.46 -16.45 12.23
C GLY A 174 -24.83 -17.65 11.51
N GLY A 175 -23.50 -17.71 11.40
CA GLY A 175 -22.81 -18.82 10.73
C GLY A 175 -23.08 -18.90 9.22
N TYR A 176 -23.51 -17.80 8.59
CA TYR A 176 -23.74 -17.75 7.14
C TYR A 176 -22.44 -17.47 6.40
N TYR A 177 -22.22 -18.19 5.30
CA TYR A 177 -21.01 -18.12 4.48
C TYR A 177 -21.31 -17.53 3.10
N GLY A 178 -22.41 -17.94 2.47
CA GLY A 178 -22.91 -17.41 1.22
C GLY A 178 -24.43 -17.44 1.13
N SER A 179 -24.97 -16.82 0.09
CA SER A 179 -26.36 -16.97 -0.32
C SER A 179 -26.53 -16.69 -1.81
N SER A 180 -27.45 -17.43 -2.43
CA SER A 180 -27.90 -17.25 -3.81
C SER A 180 -29.36 -16.81 -3.79
N ASP A 181 -29.65 -15.61 -4.32
CA ASP A 181 -31.00 -15.03 -4.30
C ASP A 181 -31.88 -15.62 -5.44
N PRO A 182 -33.02 -16.26 -5.14
CA PRO A 182 -33.94 -16.77 -6.16
C PRO A 182 -34.55 -15.70 -7.08
N ARG A 183 -34.53 -14.41 -6.68
CA ARG A 183 -35.02 -13.28 -7.46
C ARG A 183 -33.98 -12.75 -8.45
N TYR A 184 -32.70 -12.98 -8.18
CA TYR A 184 -31.57 -12.54 -9.00
C TYR A 184 -30.70 -13.75 -9.38
N ILE A 185 -31.26 -14.63 -10.21
CA ILE A 185 -30.58 -15.84 -10.68
C ILE A 185 -29.26 -15.45 -11.35
N GLY A 186 -28.14 -15.96 -10.82
CA GLY A 186 -26.80 -15.61 -11.29
C GLY A 186 -26.03 -14.69 -10.35
N ARG A 187 -26.61 -14.24 -9.24
CA ARG A 187 -25.88 -13.52 -8.18
C ARG A 187 -25.61 -14.42 -6.98
N VAL A 188 -24.36 -14.40 -6.52
CA VAL A 188 -23.91 -14.99 -5.26
C VAL A 188 -23.43 -13.88 -4.33
N ASP A 189 -24.06 -13.79 -3.16
CA ASP A 189 -23.64 -12.92 -2.07
C ASP A 189 -22.72 -13.71 -1.12
N LEU A 190 -21.48 -13.23 -0.94
CA LEU A 190 -20.47 -13.83 -0.06
C LEU A 190 -20.39 -13.03 1.25
N PHE A 191 -20.50 -13.74 2.37
CA PHE A 191 -20.45 -13.16 3.72
C PHE A 191 -19.04 -13.26 4.32
N PRO A 192 -18.77 -12.51 5.42
CA PRO A 192 -17.43 -12.47 5.99
C PRO A 192 -16.87 -13.85 6.38
N ASN A 193 -17.70 -14.76 6.91
CA ASN A 193 -17.24 -16.09 7.34
C ASN A 193 -16.64 -16.93 6.21
N ALA A 194 -17.05 -16.72 4.95
CA ALA A 194 -16.44 -17.40 3.81
C ALA A 194 -14.97 -17.05 3.63
N PHE A 195 -14.50 -15.90 4.11
CA PHE A 195 -13.11 -15.45 3.94
C PHE A 195 -12.16 -15.92 5.06
N ARG A 196 -12.63 -16.77 6.00
CA ARG A 196 -11.81 -17.27 7.12
C ARG A 196 -10.54 -17.95 6.64
N ASP A 197 -10.65 -18.80 5.63
CA ASP A 197 -9.55 -19.45 4.94
C ASP A 197 -9.91 -19.78 3.49
N GLU A 198 -8.95 -20.33 2.75
CA GLU A 198 -9.11 -20.63 1.34
C GLU A 198 -10.13 -21.75 1.09
N ASP A 199 -10.15 -22.77 1.94
CA ASP A 199 -11.03 -23.93 1.76
C ASP A 199 -12.49 -23.58 2.05
N GLU A 200 -12.75 -22.77 3.09
CA GLU A 200 -14.09 -22.24 3.39
C GLU A 200 -14.63 -21.36 2.25
N LEU A 201 -13.78 -20.48 1.70
CA LEU A 201 -14.17 -19.64 0.57
C LEU A 201 -14.48 -20.47 -0.67
N LEU A 202 -13.61 -21.44 -0.99
CA LEU A 202 -13.79 -22.34 -2.12
C LEU A 202 -15.08 -23.17 -1.97
N LYS A 203 -15.30 -23.74 -0.78
CA LYS A 203 -16.49 -24.54 -0.47
C LYS A 203 -17.76 -23.71 -0.66
N THR A 204 -17.76 -22.48 -0.13
CA THR A 204 -18.89 -21.54 -0.28
C THR A 204 -19.15 -21.23 -1.75
N ILE A 205 -18.12 -20.90 -2.52
CA ILE A 205 -18.29 -20.58 -3.95
C ILE A 205 -18.88 -21.77 -4.71
N ILE A 206 -18.39 -22.99 -4.46
CA ILE A 206 -18.88 -24.20 -5.14
C ILE A 206 -20.34 -24.48 -4.78
N HIS A 207 -20.67 -24.39 -3.49
CA HIS A 207 -22.02 -24.60 -2.98
C HIS A 207 -23.02 -23.62 -3.61
N GLU A 208 -22.72 -22.33 -3.53
CA GLU A 208 -23.60 -21.28 -4.06
C GLU A 208 -23.68 -21.32 -5.60
N ASN A 209 -22.58 -21.59 -6.29
CA ASN A 209 -22.61 -21.79 -7.74
C ASN A 209 -23.52 -22.97 -8.12
N CYS A 210 -23.53 -24.05 -7.33
CA CYS A 210 -24.42 -25.18 -7.55
C CYS A 210 -25.88 -24.74 -7.45
N HIS A 211 -26.24 -23.95 -6.44
CA HIS A 211 -27.58 -23.38 -6.31
C HIS A 211 -27.95 -22.48 -7.49
N VAL A 212 -27.05 -21.62 -7.95
CA VAL A 212 -27.28 -20.81 -9.16
C VAL A 212 -27.57 -21.69 -10.38
N LEU A 213 -26.82 -22.78 -10.56
CA LEU A 213 -27.06 -23.72 -11.66
C LEU A 213 -28.38 -24.49 -11.51
N GLN A 214 -28.75 -24.86 -10.28
CA GLN A 214 -30.05 -25.49 -10.00
C GLN A 214 -31.19 -24.52 -10.32
N PHE A 215 -31.09 -23.25 -9.93
CA PHE A 215 -32.07 -22.22 -10.26
C PHE A 215 -32.20 -22.00 -11.77
N LYS A 216 -31.08 -22.00 -12.51
CA LYS A 216 -31.11 -21.91 -13.98
C LYS A 216 -31.76 -23.13 -14.64
N LYS A 217 -31.52 -24.33 -14.10
CA LYS A 217 -31.99 -25.58 -14.70
C LYS A 217 -33.47 -25.88 -14.40
N TYR A 218 -33.90 -25.65 -13.17
CA TYR A 218 -35.23 -26.06 -12.70
C TYR A 218 -36.18 -24.89 -12.42
N GLY A 219 -35.67 -23.66 -12.39
CA GLY A 219 -36.44 -22.46 -12.04
C GLY A 219 -36.57 -22.26 -10.52
N SER A 220 -36.83 -21.00 -10.12
CA SER A 220 -36.86 -20.57 -8.72
C SER A 220 -37.96 -21.26 -7.89
N ILE A 221 -39.15 -21.41 -8.46
CA ILE A 221 -40.31 -22.03 -7.79
C ILE A 221 -40.00 -23.48 -7.45
N TYR A 222 -39.51 -24.27 -8.42
CA TYR A 222 -39.22 -25.68 -8.20
C TYR A 222 -38.12 -25.90 -7.16
N VAL A 223 -37.03 -25.13 -7.23
CA VAL A 223 -35.90 -25.24 -6.29
C VAL A 223 -36.34 -24.89 -4.86
N GLN A 224 -37.17 -23.87 -4.67
CA GLN A 224 -37.71 -23.51 -3.36
C GLN A 224 -38.60 -24.61 -2.76
N HIS A 225 -39.43 -25.26 -3.58
CA HIS A 225 -40.26 -26.39 -3.12
C HIS A 225 -39.47 -27.68 -2.84
N HIS A 226 -38.22 -27.78 -3.30
CA HIS A 226 -37.37 -28.97 -3.17
C HIS A 226 -36.02 -28.66 -2.51
N MET A 227 -35.97 -27.66 -1.63
CA MET A 227 -34.72 -27.18 -1.02
C MET A 227 -33.88 -28.31 -0.40
N ASP A 228 -34.48 -29.22 0.36
CA ASP A 228 -33.76 -30.32 1.01
C ASP A 228 -33.01 -31.19 -0.01
N ARG A 229 -33.66 -31.49 -1.14
CA ARG A 229 -33.05 -32.25 -2.23
C ARG A 229 -31.91 -31.47 -2.88
N MET A 230 -32.09 -30.17 -3.05
CA MET A 230 -31.12 -29.28 -3.69
C MET A 230 -29.87 -29.09 -2.84
N GLU A 231 -30.04 -29.00 -1.52
CA GLU A 231 -28.98 -28.98 -0.52
C GLU A 231 -28.15 -30.27 -0.53
N VAL A 232 -28.81 -31.43 -0.56
CA VAL A 232 -28.11 -32.73 -0.64
C VAL A 232 -27.28 -32.83 -1.92
N VAL A 233 -27.81 -32.35 -3.05
CA VAL A 233 -27.08 -32.32 -4.32
C VAL A 233 -25.86 -31.39 -4.24
N ALA A 234 -26.01 -30.20 -3.65
CA ALA A 234 -24.91 -29.25 -3.49
C ALA A 234 -23.78 -29.84 -2.62
N ARG A 235 -24.11 -30.42 -1.46
CA ARG A 235 -23.13 -31.08 -0.58
C ARG A 235 -22.42 -32.25 -1.22
N ARG A 236 -23.14 -33.04 -2.02
CA ARG A 236 -22.54 -34.15 -2.77
C ARG A 236 -21.59 -33.64 -3.84
N PHE A 237 -21.93 -32.56 -4.51
CA PHE A 237 -21.08 -31.91 -5.50
C PHE A 237 -19.81 -31.32 -4.86
N GLU A 238 -19.92 -30.65 -3.71
CA GLU A 238 -18.77 -30.21 -2.93
C GLU A 238 -17.84 -31.38 -2.58
N SER A 239 -18.40 -32.45 -2.02
CA SER A 239 -17.64 -33.63 -1.61
C SER A 239 -16.88 -34.25 -2.78
N PHE A 240 -17.54 -34.33 -3.94
CA PHE A 240 -16.92 -34.80 -5.18
C PHE A 240 -15.80 -33.87 -5.65
N PHE A 241 -16.00 -32.56 -5.62
CA PHE A 241 -14.98 -31.59 -6.01
C PHE A 241 -13.72 -31.69 -5.13
N PHE A 242 -13.88 -31.72 -3.81
CA PHE A 242 -12.75 -31.85 -2.88
C PHE A 242 -12.07 -33.23 -2.95
N TYR A 243 -12.80 -34.29 -3.32
CA TYR A 243 -12.21 -35.59 -3.60
C TYR A 243 -11.28 -35.52 -4.84
N VAL A 244 -11.75 -34.93 -5.93
CA VAL A 244 -10.94 -34.74 -7.15
C VAL A 244 -9.73 -33.82 -6.90
N LYS A 245 -9.90 -32.75 -6.11
CA LYS A 245 -8.80 -31.87 -5.69
C LYS A 245 -7.68 -32.66 -5.01
N ARG A 246 -8.01 -33.47 -4.00
CA ARG A 246 -7.02 -34.28 -3.25
C ARG A 246 -6.27 -35.26 -4.15
N LEU A 247 -6.96 -35.94 -5.06
CA LEU A 247 -6.34 -36.84 -6.04
C LEU A 247 -5.38 -36.14 -7.03
N GLY A 248 -5.58 -34.86 -7.29
CA GLY A 248 -4.70 -34.05 -8.13
C GLY A 248 -3.47 -33.51 -7.39
N GLU A 249 -3.55 -33.35 -6.07
CA GLU A 249 -2.44 -32.93 -5.20
C GLU A 249 -1.47 -34.09 -4.93
N ASP A 250 -1.96 -35.33 -4.77
CA ASP A 250 -1.15 -36.55 -4.58
C ASP A 250 -0.33 -36.97 -5.83
N LYS A 251 -0.51 -36.30 -6.97
CA LYS A 251 0.21 -36.57 -8.24
C LYS A 251 1.29 -35.53 -8.57
N LYS A 252 1.57 -34.58 -7.68
CA LYS A 252 2.66 -33.60 -7.78
C LYS A 252 3.74 -33.86 -6.75
#